data_AF-A0A5K1DAV9-F1
#
_entry.id   AF-A0A5K1DAV9-F1
#
_cell.length_a   1.000
_cell.length_b   1.000
_cell.length_c   1.000
_cell.angle_alpha   90.00
_cell.angle_beta   90.00
_cell.angle_gamma   90.00
#
_symmetry.space_group_name_H-M   'P 1'
#
loop_
_entity.id
_entity.type
_entity.pdbx_description
1 polymer ?
#
loop_
_entity_poly.entity_id
_entity_poly.type
_entity_poly.pdbx_seq_one_letter_code
_entity_poly.pdbx_strand_id
1 'polypeptide(L)' 'EYNASVEFHWSPLLVESNSDDPINHRLPERIVRLESIEKHAQHWTNADILIFNSYLWWRRDPKMKV' A
#
# COMPACT_ATOMS: atom_id res chain seq x y z
N GLU A 1 21.21 24.51 -3.45
CA GLU A 1 20.21 23.46 -3.77
C GLU A 1 19.78 22.79 -2.47
N TYR A 2 18.53 22.37 -2.37
CA TYR A 2 18.01 21.70 -1.17
C TYR A 2 18.30 20.21 -1.27
N ASN A 3 18.92 19.63 -0.24
CA ASN A 3 19.13 18.19 -0.12
C ASN A 3 17.81 17.51 0.30
N ALA A 4 16.83 17.47 -0.60
CA ALA A 4 15.48 16.97 -0.35
C ALA A 4 15.04 15.99 -1.45
N SER A 5 14.35 14.92 -1.06
CA SER A 5 13.67 13.99 -1.98
C SER A 5 12.15 14.01 -1.77
N VAL A 6 11.41 13.62 -2.81
CA VAL A 6 9.97 13.35 -2.76
C VAL A 6 9.74 12.02 -3.45
N GLU A 7 9.15 11.07 -2.73
CA GLU A 7 9.05 9.67 -3.16
C GLU A 7 7.60 9.17 -3.06
N PHE A 8 7.29 8.14 -3.86
CA PHE A 8 6.01 7.46 -3.84
C PHE A 8 6.23 5.95 -3.78
N HIS A 9 5.64 5.31 -2.77
CA HIS A 9 5.64 3.86 -2.62
C HIS A 9 4.24 3.30 -2.86
N TRP A 10 4.14 2.31 -3.74
CA TRP A 10 2.86 1.64 -4.03
C TRP A 10 2.50 0.65 -2.92
N SER A 11 1.53 1.03 -2.09
CA SER A 11 0.89 0.15 -1.12
C SER A 11 -0.58 0.56 -0.96
N PRO A 12 -1.45 0.18 -1.90
CA PRO A 12 -2.79 0.76 -2.03
C PRO A 12 -3.72 0.40 -0.87
N LEU A 13 -3.45 -0.71 -0.18
CA LEU A 13 -4.18 -1.17 1.01
C LEU A 13 -3.32 -1.06 2.30
N LEU A 14 -2.13 -0.46 2.22
CA LEU A 14 -1.11 -0.31 3.28
C LEU A 14 -0.52 -1.62 3.84
N VAL A 15 -1.37 -2.61 4.08
CA VAL A 15 -0.99 -3.98 4.42
C VAL A 15 -0.72 -4.78 3.15
N GLU A 16 -0.02 -5.89 3.31
CA GLU A 16 0.25 -6.84 2.23
C GLU A 16 -1.05 -7.30 1.58
N SER A 17 -1.05 -7.31 0.25
CA SER A 17 -2.20 -7.72 -0.54
C SER A 17 -1.80 -8.40 -1.83
N ASN A 18 -2.74 -9.12 -2.43
CA ASN A 18 -2.55 -9.64 -3.79
C ASN A 18 -2.52 -8.52 -4.87
N SER A 19 -2.70 -7.26 -4.50
CA SER A 19 -2.73 -6.11 -5.40
C SER A 19 -1.50 -5.18 -5.27
N ASP A 20 -0.42 -5.68 -4.66
CA ASP A 20 0.80 -4.91 -4.39
C ASP A 20 1.72 -4.75 -5.60
N ASP A 21 1.42 -5.39 -6.73
CA ASP A 21 2.13 -5.17 -8.00
C ASP A 21 1.54 -3.92 -8.71
N PRO A 22 2.29 -2.81 -8.86
CA PRO A 22 1.77 -1.58 -9.47
C PRO A 22 1.34 -1.76 -10.94
N ILE A 23 1.81 -2.81 -11.63
CA ILE A 23 1.47 -3.13 -13.02
C ILE A 23 0.33 -4.16 -13.06
N ASN A 24 0.42 -5.23 -12.28
CA ASN A 24 -0.49 -6.39 -12.32
C ASN A 24 -1.49 -6.46 -11.15
N HIS A 25 -1.96 -5.33 -10.63
CA HIS A 25 -2.88 -5.25 -9.47
C HIS A 25 -4.38 -5.46 -9.77
N ARG A 26 -4.75 -5.67 -11.04
CA ARG A 26 -6.16 -5.80 -11.45
C ARG A 26 -6.63 -7.23 -11.30
N LEU A 27 -7.12 -7.55 -10.11
CA LEU A 27 -7.66 -8.86 -9.80
C LEU A 27 -9.19 -8.81 -9.62
N PRO A 28 -9.91 -9.90 -9.96
CA PRO A 28 -11.35 -10.00 -9.73
C PRO A 28 -11.69 -9.96 -8.24
N GLU A 29 -10.79 -10.44 -7.39
CA GLU A 29 -10.94 -10.43 -5.94
C GLU A 29 -9.67 -9.88 -5.28
N ARG A 30 -9.85 -8.92 -4.36
CA ARG A 30 -8.75 -8.40 -3.53
C ARG A 30 -8.72 -9.16 -2.22
N ILE A 31 -7.52 -9.55 -1.82
CA ILE A 31 -7.25 -10.24 -0.57
C ILE A 31 -6.18 -9.44 0.16
N VAL A 32 -6.46 -9.07 1.41
CA VAL A 32 -5.52 -8.38 2.31
C VAL A 32 -5.05 -9.31 3.40
N ARG A 33 -3.77 -9.26 3.76
CA ARG A 33 -3.29 -9.93 4.97
C ARG A 33 -3.30 -8.92 6.11
N LEU A 34 -4.36 -8.94 6.91
CA LEU A 34 -4.43 -8.12 8.12
C LEU A 34 -3.23 -8.45 9.02
N GLU A 35 -2.69 -7.43 9.69
CA GLU A 35 -1.50 -7.53 10.56
C GLU A 35 -0.18 -7.85 9.84
N SER A 36 -0.09 -7.67 8.52
CA SER A 36 1.17 -7.81 7.78
C SER A 36 1.49 -6.55 7.00
N ILE A 37 2.40 -5.73 7.55
CA ILE A 37 2.82 -4.45 6.99
C ILE A 37 4.33 -4.40 6.74
N GLU A 38 5.08 -5.34 7.33
CA GLU A 38 6.53 -5.34 7.46
C GLU A 38 7.22 -5.22 6.09
N LYS A 39 6.70 -5.93 5.07
CA LYS A 39 7.21 -5.87 3.70
C LYS A 39 7.07 -4.48 3.08
N HIS A 40 6.04 -3.71 3.40
CA HIS A 40 5.93 -2.32 2.95
C HIS A 40 6.75 -1.39 3.85
N ALA A 41 6.74 -1.64 5.16
CA ALA A 41 7.38 -0.81 6.16
C ALA A 41 8.87 -0.57 5.89
N GLN A 42 9.58 -1.61 5.44
CA GLN A 42 11.00 -1.54 5.11
C GLN A 42 11.37 -0.45 4.08
N HIS A 43 10.43 -0.05 3.21
CA HIS A 43 10.69 0.92 2.15
C HIS A 43 10.68 2.37 2.62
N TRP A 44 10.04 2.65 3.75
CA TRP A 44 9.83 4.02 4.24
C TRP A 44 10.33 4.23 5.67
N THR A 45 11.09 3.27 6.22
CA THR A 45 11.68 3.32 7.57
C THR A 45 12.54 4.56 7.81
N ASN A 46 13.19 5.10 6.78
CA ASN A 46 14.13 6.22 6.90
C ASN A 46 13.53 7.57 6.47
N ALA A 47 12.22 7.65 6.18
CA ALA A 47 11.61 8.89 5.75
C ALA A 47 11.45 9.87 6.91
N ASP A 48 11.79 11.15 6.70
CA ASP A 48 11.58 12.21 7.70
C ASP A 48 10.09 12.55 7.85
N ILE A 49 9.31 12.42 6.76
CA ILE A 49 7.89 12.71 6.71
C ILE A 49 7.19 11.58 5.95
N LEU A 50 6.16 11.01 6.58
CA LEU A 50 5.30 9.98 5.99
C LEU A 50 3.90 10.51 5.76
N ILE A 51 3.35 10.28 4.57
CA ILE A 51 1.99 10.64 4.19
C ILE A 51 1.29 9.40 3.66
N PHE A 52 0.27 8.93 4.38
CA PHE A 52 -0.49 7.74 4.02
C PHE A 52 -1.87 8.09 3.45
N ASN A 53 -2.33 7.31 2.48
CA ASN A 53 -3.69 7.35 1.97
C ASN A 53 -4.13 5.94 1.56
N SER A 54 -5.30 5.51 2.03
CA SER A 54 -5.94 4.29 1.57
C SER A 54 -7.46 4.39 1.74
N TYR A 55 -8.23 4.22 0.65
CA TYR A 55 -9.69 4.29 0.70
C TYR A 55 -10.38 3.55 -0.45
N LEU A 56 -10.12 3.95 -1.69
CA LEU A 56 -10.93 3.55 -2.87
C LEU A 56 -11.08 2.03 -2.99
N TRP A 57 -10.03 1.28 -2.67
CA TRP A 57 -10.01 -0.17 -2.86
C TRP A 57 -10.66 -0.95 -1.73
N TRP A 58 -10.77 -0.36 -0.54
CA TRP A 58 -11.59 -0.90 0.55
C TRP A 58 -13.08 -0.86 0.23
N ARG A 59 -13.50 0.03 -0.67
CA ARG A 59 -14.91 0.28 -1.01
C ARG A 59 -15.41 -0.46 -2.24
N ARG A 60 -14.53 -1.17 -2.97
CA ARG A 60 -14.91 -1.88 -4.20
C ARG A 60 -15.78 -3.10 -3.92
N ASP A 61 -15.42 -3.86 -2.89
CA ASP A 61 -16.14 -5.07 -2.51
C ASP A 61 -17.01 -4.79 -1.28
N PRO A 62 -18.26 -5.29 -1.21
CA PRO A 62 -19.12 -5.11 -0.04
C PRO A 62 -18.49 -5.62 1.26
N LYS A 63 -17.60 -6.61 1.14
CA LYS A 63 -16.82 -7.17 2.23
C LYS A 63 -15.41 -7.49 1.73
N MET A 64 -14.40 -6.96 2.41
CA MET A 64 -13.00 -7.26 2.13
C MET A 64 -12.69 -8.73 2.45
N LYS A 65 -11.92 -9.39 1.58
CA LYS A 65 -11.36 -10.71 1.89
C LYS A 65 -10.05 -10.54 2.63
N VAL A 66 -9.91 -11.30 3.71
CA VAL A 66 -8.74 -11.35 4.58
C VAL A 66 -8.12 -12.73 4.46
#